data_AF-A0AAN6KKA9-F1
#
_entry.id   AF-A0AAN6KKA9-F1
#
_cell.length_a   1.000
_cell.length_b   1.000
_cell.length_c   1.000
_cell.angle_alpha   90.00
_cell.angle_beta   90.00
_cell.angle_gamma   90.00
#
_symmetry.space_group_name_H-M   'P 1'
#
loop_
_entity.id
_entity.type
_entity.pdbx_description
1 polymer ?
#
loop_
_entity_poly.entity_id
_entity_poly.type
_entity_poly.pdbx_seq_one_letter_code
_entity_poly.pdbx_strand_id
1 'polypeptide(L)'
;MARRLKTKSVDQADHDLPGTEYTRKQTTLYDAVAGRVGYEGFLTDQQPSKHRDTASTSQVPLPPEEILFRRKGAPIRFAEDDVYEADRHLESHQRLPDSHLLKAIHAYVADYCDRSSKANGNVDVRSFDETALLAFGILLEEASEHALGRTGDLAFVESSEATVGEKSDRTP
;
A
#
# COMPACT_ATOMS: atom_id res chain seq x y z
N MET A 1 -8.43 -36.34 -59.54
CA MET A 1 -9.77 -36.95 -59.37
C MET A 1 -9.60 -38.05 -58.33
N ALA A 2 -10.20 -38.09 -57.14
CA ALA A 2 -11.36 -37.41 -56.62
C ALA A 2 -11.24 -37.26 -55.09
N ARG A 3 -11.80 -36.17 -54.59
CA ARG A 3 -12.04 -35.91 -53.17
C ARG A 3 -13.09 -36.88 -52.65
N ARG A 4 -12.96 -37.38 -51.41
CA ARG A 4 -14.10 -37.91 -50.66
C ARG A 4 -14.11 -37.35 -49.26
N LEU A 5 -15.28 -36.82 -48.94
CA LEU A 5 -15.64 -35.93 -47.85
C LEU A 5 -15.60 -36.68 -46.51
N LYS A 6 -15.04 -36.06 -45.46
CA LYS A 6 -15.21 -36.51 -44.08
C LYS A 6 -16.32 -35.69 -43.45
N THR A 7 -17.38 -36.38 -43.06
CA THR A 7 -18.60 -35.84 -42.46
C THR A 7 -18.39 -35.54 -40.97
N LYS A 8 -18.81 -34.33 -40.57
CA LYS A 8 -19.31 -33.90 -39.24
C LYS A 8 -20.31 -34.96 -38.67
N SER A 9 -20.62 -35.13 -37.38
CA SER A 9 -20.61 -34.32 -36.14
C SER A 9 -21.15 -35.21 -35.00
N VAL A 10 -21.20 -34.66 -33.77
CA VAL A 10 -22.08 -35.02 -32.62
C VAL A 10 -21.51 -36.09 -31.68
N ASP A 11 -21.35 -35.92 -30.37
CA ASP A 11 -21.45 -34.81 -29.42
C ASP A 11 -20.72 -35.29 -28.16
N GLN A 12 -19.83 -34.48 -27.57
CA GLN A 12 -19.53 -34.59 -26.15
C GLN A 12 -19.23 -33.17 -25.68
N ALA A 13 -20.23 -32.56 -25.06
CA ALA A 13 -20.15 -31.23 -24.49
C ALA A 13 -19.28 -31.29 -23.23
N ASP A 14 -17.98 -31.06 -23.38
CA ASP A 14 -17.13 -30.59 -22.30
C ASP A 14 -17.19 -29.07 -22.30
N HIS A 15 -17.88 -28.53 -21.29
CA HIS A 15 -17.92 -27.12 -20.98
C HIS A 15 -16.54 -26.68 -20.45
N ASP A 16 -15.59 -26.47 -21.36
CA ASP A 16 -14.37 -25.73 -21.06
C ASP A 16 -14.74 -24.23 -20.95
N LEU A 17 -15.05 -23.82 -19.72
CA LEU A 17 -15.01 -22.41 -19.35
C LEU A 17 -13.59 -21.90 -19.61
N PRO A 18 -13.41 -20.71 -20.20
CA PRO A 18 -12.08 -20.18 -20.48
C PRO A 18 -11.36 -20.02 -19.14
N GLY A 19 -10.34 -20.84 -18.94
CA GLY A 19 -9.40 -20.70 -17.84
C GLY A 19 -8.91 -19.27 -17.87
N THR A 20 -9.35 -18.49 -16.90
CA THR A 20 -8.73 -17.22 -16.56
C THR A 20 -7.31 -17.59 -16.20
N GLU A 21 -6.37 -17.34 -17.12
CA GLU A 21 -4.96 -17.33 -16.79
C GLU A 21 -4.81 -16.22 -15.74
N TYR A 22 -4.93 -16.59 -14.47
CA TYR A 22 -4.55 -15.74 -13.37
C TYR A 22 -3.04 -15.62 -13.46
N THR A 23 -2.55 -14.70 -14.29
CA THR A 23 -1.19 -14.19 -14.20
C THR A 23 -1.05 -13.76 -12.75
N ARG A 24 -0.37 -14.58 -11.93
CA ARG A 24 -0.19 -14.31 -10.50
C ARG A 24 0.38 -12.91 -10.41
N LYS A 25 -0.40 -11.97 -9.86
CA LYS A 25 0.06 -10.59 -9.67
C LYS A 25 1.37 -10.65 -8.91
N GLN A 26 2.42 -10.06 -9.47
CA GLN A 26 3.70 -10.00 -8.77
C GLN A 26 3.52 -9.11 -7.55
N THR A 27 3.76 -9.69 -6.38
CA THR A 27 3.67 -8.98 -5.11
C THR A 27 4.79 -7.95 -4.98
N THR A 28 4.42 -6.69 -4.78
CA THR A 28 5.39 -5.61 -4.59
C THR A 28 5.75 -5.41 -3.12
N LEU A 29 6.81 -4.65 -2.85
CA LEU A 29 7.13 -4.23 -1.48
C LEU A 29 6.01 -3.35 -0.90
N TYR A 30 5.39 -2.51 -1.72
CA TYR A 30 4.29 -1.62 -1.29
C TYR A 30 3.11 -2.42 -0.78
N ASP A 31 2.75 -3.51 -1.46
CA ASP A 31 1.66 -4.40 -1.04
C ASP A 31 1.96 -5.07 0.29
N ALA A 32 3.22 -5.45 0.52
CA ALA A 32 3.69 -6.04 1.77
C ALA A 32 3.56 -5.05 2.94
N VAL A 33 4.10 -3.83 2.76
CA VAL A 33 4.05 -2.76 3.76
C VAL A 33 2.60 -2.33 4.05
N ALA A 34 1.75 -2.35 3.03
CA ALA A 34 0.31 -2.08 3.15
C ALA A 34 -0.48 -3.23 3.80
N GLY A 35 0.17 -4.33 4.21
CA GLY A 35 -0.46 -5.46 4.88
C GLY A 35 -1.37 -6.30 3.98
N ARG A 36 -1.19 -6.24 2.65
CA ARG A 36 -2.05 -6.93 1.68
C ARG A 36 -1.57 -8.32 1.34
N VAL A 37 -0.45 -8.77 1.91
CA VAL A 37 0.28 -9.96 1.47
C VAL A 37 0.49 -10.89 2.65
N GLY A 38 0.12 -12.15 2.48
CA GLY A 38 0.37 -13.24 3.43
C GLY A 38 1.16 -14.38 2.78
N TYR A 39 1.22 -15.53 3.48
CA TYR A 39 1.98 -16.71 3.04
C TYR A 39 1.56 -17.25 1.67
N GLU A 40 0.28 -17.14 1.33
CA GLU A 40 -0.33 -17.67 0.09
C GLU A 40 -0.44 -16.61 -1.03
N GLY A 41 0.14 -15.42 -0.82
CA GLY A 41 0.06 -14.30 -1.76
C GLY A 41 -0.84 -13.18 -1.25
N PHE A 42 -1.61 -12.55 -2.14
CA PHE A 42 -2.50 -11.45 -1.76
C PHE A 42 -3.59 -11.96 -0.81
N LEU A 43 -3.71 -11.28 0.34
CA LEU A 43 -4.81 -11.47 1.26
C LEU A 43 -6.10 -11.06 0.56
N THR A 44 -7.02 -12.02 0.50
CA THR A 44 -8.39 -11.77 0.06
C THR A 44 -9.25 -11.69 1.31
N ASP A 45 -10.26 -10.82 1.31
CA ASP A 45 -11.36 -10.83 2.28
C ASP A 45 -12.22 -12.09 2.04
N GLN A 46 -11.61 -13.27 2.24
CA GLN A 46 -12.32 -14.53 2.27
C GLN A 46 -12.94 -14.63 3.66
N GLN A 47 -14.26 -14.48 3.69
CA GLN A 47 -15.07 -14.62 4.90
C GLN A 47 -14.67 -15.89 5.66
N PRO A 48 -14.37 -15.82 6.96
CA PRO A 48 -14.02 -17.00 7.74
C PRO A 48 -15.10 -18.06 7.53
N SER A 49 -14.68 -19.25 7.13
CA SER A 49 -15.62 -20.35 6.90
C SER A 49 -16.46 -20.56 8.15
N LYS A 50 -17.79 -20.70 8.00
CA LYS A 50 -18.76 -20.92 9.10
C LYS A 50 -18.42 -22.04 10.10
N HIS A 51 -17.43 -22.86 9.81
CA HIS A 51 -17.04 -24.06 10.56
C HIS A 51 -15.64 -23.97 11.18
N ARG A 52 -14.97 -22.82 11.14
CA ARG A 52 -13.60 -22.71 11.62
C ARG A 52 -13.38 -21.42 12.40
N ASP A 53 -13.18 -21.56 13.70
CA ASP A 53 -12.95 -20.45 14.63
C ASP A 53 -11.48 -20.01 14.71
N THR A 54 -10.58 -20.74 14.04
CA THR A 54 -9.15 -20.40 13.97
C THR A 54 -8.89 -19.65 12.65
N ALA A 55 -8.43 -18.40 12.75
CA ALA A 55 -7.92 -17.67 11.60
C ALA A 55 -6.81 -18.50 10.94
N SER A 56 -6.97 -18.84 9.65
CA SER A 56 -5.91 -19.51 8.90
C SER A 56 -4.65 -18.64 8.93
N THR A 57 -3.48 -19.23 9.15
CA THR A 57 -2.18 -18.54 9.04
C THR A 57 -2.00 -17.84 7.68
N SER A 58 -2.72 -18.28 6.65
CA SER A 58 -2.78 -17.62 5.33
C SER A 58 -3.44 -16.24 5.34
N GLN A 59 -4.17 -15.86 6.41
CA GLN A 59 -4.84 -14.56 6.55
C GLN A 59 -4.04 -13.54 7.36
N VAL A 60 -2.91 -13.94 7.95
CA VAL A 60 -2.03 -13.02 8.67
C VAL A 60 -1.11 -12.32 7.66
N PRO A 61 -1.08 -10.97 7.65
CA PRO A 61 -0.11 -10.23 6.85
C PRO A 61 1.32 -10.60 7.25
N LEU A 62 2.15 -10.86 6.26
CA LEU A 62 3.58 -11.09 6.45
C LEU A 62 4.30 -9.75 6.62
N PRO A 63 5.29 -9.67 7.52
CA PRO A 63 6.12 -8.48 7.60
C PRO A 63 6.94 -8.32 6.31
N PRO A 64 7.24 -7.07 5.90
CA PRO A 64 7.94 -6.78 4.66
C PRO A 64 9.33 -7.42 4.60
N GLU A 65 10.06 -7.46 5.72
CA GLU A 65 11.32 -8.19 5.82
C GLU A 65 11.18 -9.67 5.42
N GLU A 66 10.22 -10.41 5.95
CA GLU A 66 10.04 -11.84 5.63
C GLU A 66 9.74 -12.05 4.13
N ILE A 67 8.99 -11.14 3.51
CA ILE A 67 8.71 -11.20 2.07
C ILE A 67 9.97 -10.98 1.25
N LEU A 68 10.85 -10.04 1.66
CA LEU A 68 12.12 -9.80 1.00
C LEU A 68 13.05 -11.01 1.09
N PHE A 69 13.13 -11.66 2.25
CA PHE A 69 13.98 -12.83 2.45
C PHE A 69 13.51 -14.10 1.73
N ARG A 70 12.21 -14.21 1.45
CA ARG A 70 11.66 -15.33 0.68
C ARG A 70 11.90 -15.19 -0.83
N ARG A 71 12.37 -14.04 -1.32
CA ARG A 71 12.67 -13.84 -2.75
C ARG A 71 13.89 -14.64 -3.16
N LYS A 72 13.85 -15.18 -4.38
CA LYS A 72 14.97 -15.90 -4.97
C LYS A 72 16.19 -14.96 -5.07
N GLY A 73 17.31 -15.36 -4.47
CA GLY A 73 18.54 -14.58 -4.45
C GLY A 73 18.62 -13.55 -3.32
N ALA A 74 17.74 -13.63 -2.31
CA ALA A 74 17.89 -12.83 -1.10
C ALA A 74 19.25 -13.09 -0.42
N PRO A 75 19.93 -12.04 0.09
CA PRO A 75 21.15 -12.20 0.87
C PRO A 75 20.95 -13.08 2.12
N ILE A 76 22.01 -13.76 2.54
CA ILE A 76 22.02 -14.49 3.83
C ILE A 76 22.03 -13.44 4.95
N ARG A 77 21.14 -13.60 5.94
CA ARG A 77 21.09 -12.70 7.10
C ARG A 77 22.11 -13.10 8.15
N PHE A 78 22.80 -12.10 8.65
CA PHE A 78 23.51 -12.14 9.92
C PHE A 78 22.92 -11.03 10.80
N ALA A 79 22.78 -11.26 12.11
CA ALA A 79 22.18 -10.27 13.00
C ALA A 79 23.02 -9.00 13.08
N GLU A 80 24.32 -9.17 12.91
CA GLU A 80 25.35 -8.15 12.96
C GLU A 80 25.32 -7.26 11.70
N ASP A 81 25.23 -7.87 10.52
CA ASP A 81 25.33 -7.20 9.21
C ASP A 81 24.02 -7.28 8.41
N ASP A 82 22.90 -6.98 9.08
CA ASP A 82 21.61 -7.00 8.40
C ASP A 82 21.46 -5.81 7.45
N VAL A 83 21.51 -6.11 6.14
CA VAL A 83 21.39 -5.13 5.05
C VAL A 83 20.07 -4.35 5.09
N TYR A 84 19.02 -4.91 5.69
CA TYR A 84 17.70 -4.27 5.77
C TYR A 84 17.49 -3.43 7.05
N GLU A 85 18.42 -3.50 8.01
CA GLU A 85 18.45 -2.64 9.21
C GLU A 85 19.51 -1.53 9.07
N ALA A 86 19.53 -0.89 7.89
CA ALA A 86 20.45 0.19 7.56
C ALA A 86 20.21 1.47 8.37
N ASP A 87 19.01 1.61 8.94
CA ASP A 87 18.62 2.72 9.81
C ASP A 87 19.45 2.77 11.11
N ARG A 88 19.97 1.62 11.58
CA ARG A 88 20.86 1.53 12.76
C ARG A 88 22.16 2.31 12.60
N HIS A 89 22.57 2.59 11.36
CA HIS A 89 23.78 3.33 11.04
C HIS A 89 23.51 4.82 10.81
N LEU A 90 22.26 5.28 10.96
CA LEU A 90 21.93 6.70 10.80
C LEU A 90 22.45 7.50 11.98
N GLU A 91 23.05 8.64 11.67
CA GLU A 91 23.46 9.61 12.66
C GLU A 91 22.24 10.28 13.30
N SER A 92 22.38 10.79 14.52
CA SER A 92 21.26 11.41 15.26
C SER A 92 20.60 12.61 14.54
N HIS A 93 21.31 13.25 13.60
CA HIS A 93 20.80 14.35 12.78
C HIS A 93 20.08 13.88 11.51
N GLN A 94 20.21 12.61 11.13
CA GLN A 94 19.55 12.00 9.97
C GLN A 94 18.21 11.39 10.42
N ARG A 95 17.21 12.26 10.58
CA ARG A 95 15.88 11.84 11.01
C ARG A 95 15.10 11.24 9.85
N LEU A 96 14.53 10.06 10.08
CA LEU A 96 13.54 9.46 9.20
C LEU A 96 12.14 9.99 9.57
N PRO A 97 11.23 10.08 8.60
CA PRO A 97 9.83 10.36 8.87
C PRO A 97 9.20 9.33 9.81
N ASP A 98 8.09 9.70 10.43
CA ASP A 98 7.32 8.76 11.25
C ASP A 98 6.93 7.50 10.46
N SER A 99 7.13 6.34 11.09
CA SER A 99 6.91 5.05 10.44
C SER A 99 5.43 4.80 10.11
N HIS A 100 4.49 5.34 10.91
CA HIS A 100 3.07 5.19 10.64
C HIS A 100 2.63 6.09 9.51
N LEU A 101 3.14 7.33 9.46
CA LEU A 101 2.95 8.23 8.32
C LEU A 101 3.41 7.55 7.03
N LEU A 102 4.63 7.00 7.02
CA LEU A 102 5.18 6.35 5.84
C LEU A 102 4.35 5.13 5.43
N LYS A 103 3.95 4.27 6.36
CA LYS A 103 3.04 3.13 6.09
C LYS A 103 1.71 3.57 5.48
N ALA A 104 1.12 4.67 5.96
CA ALA A 104 -0.13 5.21 5.43
C ALA A 104 0.03 5.70 3.99
N ILE A 105 1.13 6.41 3.70
CA ILE A 105 1.48 6.84 2.35
C ILE A 105 1.67 5.62 1.42
N HIS A 106 2.40 4.59 1.86
CA HIS A 106 2.59 3.35 1.10
C HIS A 106 1.25 2.69 0.75
N ALA A 107 0.33 2.58 1.73
CA ALA A 107 -0.99 2.02 1.50
C ALA A 107 -1.81 2.86 0.50
N TYR A 108 -1.78 4.19 0.63
CA TYR A 108 -2.43 5.10 -0.31
C TYR A 108 -1.89 4.95 -1.74
N VAL A 109 -0.57 4.93 -1.90
CA VAL A 109 0.08 4.81 -3.21
C VAL A 109 -0.21 3.46 -3.83
N ALA A 110 -0.18 2.36 -3.05
CA ALA A 110 -0.57 1.04 -3.53
C ALA A 110 -2.01 1.04 -4.08
N ASP A 111 -2.97 1.64 -3.37
CA ASP A 111 -4.34 1.82 -3.85
C ASP A 111 -4.43 2.68 -5.10
N TYR A 112 -3.72 3.79 -5.12
CA TYR A 112 -3.73 4.72 -6.24
C TYR A 112 -3.20 4.04 -7.52
N CYS A 113 -2.07 3.34 -7.42
CA CYS A 113 -1.47 2.60 -8.52
C CYS A 113 -2.37 1.46 -9.00
N ASP A 114 -3.00 0.70 -8.09
CA ASP A 114 -3.95 -0.36 -8.43
C ASP A 114 -5.18 0.18 -9.18
N ARG A 115 -5.71 1.33 -8.75
CA ARG A 115 -6.86 1.99 -9.40
C ARG A 115 -6.47 2.55 -10.76
N SER A 116 -5.31 3.18 -10.85
CA SER A 116 -4.85 3.84 -12.07
C SER A 116 -4.48 2.83 -13.17
N SER A 117 -3.84 1.72 -12.80
CA SER A 117 -3.54 0.61 -13.73
C SER A 117 -4.81 0.02 -14.37
N LYS A 118 -5.92 -0.03 -13.63
CA LYS A 118 -7.23 -0.50 -14.14
C LYS A 118 -7.93 0.51 -15.05
N ALA A 119 -7.54 1.78 -15.02
CA ALA A 119 -8.22 2.88 -15.71
C ALA A 119 -7.66 3.18 -17.12
N ASN A 120 -6.90 2.25 -17.72
CA ASN A 120 -6.23 2.37 -19.03
C ASN A 120 -5.14 3.46 -19.12
N GLY A 121 -4.77 4.09 -18.00
CA GLY A 121 -3.61 4.99 -17.92
C GLY A 121 -2.35 4.18 -17.63
N ASN A 122 -1.33 4.30 -18.49
CA ASN A 122 0.02 3.83 -18.19
C ASN A 122 0.63 4.78 -17.16
N VAL A 123 0.11 4.75 -15.92
CA VAL A 123 0.75 5.47 -14.82
C VAL A 123 2.03 4.74 -14.53
N ASP A 124 3.14 5.46 -14.72
CA ASP A 124 4.46 4.95 -14.43
C ASP A 124 4.58 4.80 -12.92
N VAL A 125 4.23 3.60 -12.45
CA VAL A 125 4.32 3.15 -11.06
C VAL A 125 5.73 3.37 -10.49
N ARG A 126 6.74 3.54 -11.37
CA ARG A 126 8.12 3.87 -11.00
C ARG A 126 8.32 5.31 -10.50
N SER A 127 7.32 6.18 -10.65
CA SER A 127 7.43 7.57 -10.17
C SER A 127 7.44 7.67 -8.63
N PHE A 128 7.04 6.60 -7.94
CA PHE A 128 7.06 6.49 -6.48
C PHE A 128 7.97 5.35 -6.03
N ASP A 129 9.25 5.38 -6.43
CA ASP A 129 10.25 4.44 -5.90
C ASP A 129 10.48 4.64 -4.39
N GLU A 130 11.30 3.77 -3.78
CA GLU A 130 11.56 3.80 -2.34
C GLU A 130 12.13 5.15 -1.88
N THR A 131 12.99 5.75 -2.71
CA THR A 131 13.61 7.05 -2.42
C THR A 131 12.60 8.18 -2.54
N ALA A 132 11.75 8.17 -3.57
CA ALA A 132 10.71 9.17 -3.77
C ALA A 132 9.68 9.15 -2.64
N LEU A 133 9.28 7.97 -2.16
CA LEU A 133 8.38 7.87 -1.01
C LEU A 133 9.01 8.36 0.29
N LEU A 134 10.28 8.05 0.51
CA LEU A 134 10.99 8.57 1.68
C LEU A 134 11.07 10.10 1.64
N ALA A 135 11.46 10.66 0.49
CA ALA A 135 11.50 12.11 0.28
C ALA A 135 10.11 12.74 0.46
N PHE A 136 9.06 12.11 -0.06
CA PHE A 136 7.69 12.59 0.10
C PHE A 136 7.23 12.57 1.57
N GLY A 137 7.58 11.54 2.33
CA GLY A 137 7.34 11.47 3.77
C GLY A 137 8.02 12.60 4.53
N ILE A 138 9.30 12.88 4.22
CA ILE A 138 10.04 14.01 4.81
C ILE A 138 9.35 15.32 4.50
N LEU A 139 9.01 15.55 3.22
CA LEU A 139 8.35 16.79 2.80
C LEU A 139 6.98 16.97 3.47
N LEU A 140 6.20 15.91 3.61
CA LEU A 140 4.90 15.98 4.29
C LEU A 140 5.05 16.29 5.78
N GLU A 141 6.02 15.70 6.46
CA GLU A 141 6.26 15.94 7.87
C GLU A 141 6.72 17.39 8.11
N GLU A 142 7.70 17.86 7.34
CA GLU A 142 8.20 19.25 7.40
C GLU A 142 7.13 20.27 7.01
N ALA A 143 6.34 19.99 5.97
CA ALA A 143 5.22 20.85 5.58
C ALA A 143 4.13 20.90 6.66
N SER A 144 3.89 19.79 7.37
CA SER A 144 2.93 19.72 8.46
C SER A 144 3.42 20.49 9.68
N GLU A 145 4.70 20.35 10.06
CA GLU A 145 5.30 21.16 11.13
C GLU A 145 5.29 22.65 10.77
N HIS A 146 5.55 22.99 9.50
CA HIS A 146 5.51 24.37 9.04
C HIS A 146 4.10 24.97 9.07
N ALA A 147 3.08 24.20 8.65
CA ALA A 147 1.71 24.68 8.54
C ALA A 147 0.94 24.66 9.87
N LEU A 148 1.15 23.63 10.70
CA LEU A 148 0.40 23.39 11.93
C LEU A 148 1.19 23.79 13.19
N GLY A 149 2.49 24.08 13.05
CA GLY A 149 3.42 24.17 14.17
C GLY A 149 3.84 22.79 14.66
N ARG A 150 4.87 22.77 15.53
CA ARG A 150 5.53 21.53 15.98
C ARG A 150 4.62 20.53 16.71
N THR A 151 3.56 21.01 17.33
CA THR A 151 2.59 20.20 18.09
C THR A 151 1.21 20.13 17.45
N GLY A 152 0.89 21.03 16.50
CA GLY A 152 -0.41 21.05 15.83
C GLY A 152 -1.61 21.32 16.76
N ASP A 153 -1.37 21.73 18.01
CA ASP A 153 -2.34 21.80 19.10
C ASP A 153 -3.43 22.87 18.91
N LEU A 154 -3.23 23.81 17.99
CA LEU A 154 -4.20 24.86 17.63
C LEU A 154 -4.66 24.79 16.17
N ALA A 155 -4.31 23.73 15.44
CA ALA A 155 -4.58 23.60 14.00
C ALA A 155 -6.07 23.72 13.62
N PHE A 156 -6.96 23.29 14.51
CA PHE A 156 -8.41 23.27 14.28
C PHE A 156 -9.19 24.18 15.23
N VAL A 157 -8.51 25.05 15.99
CA VAL A 157 -9.15 25.99 16.91
C VAL A 157 -9.55 27.23 16.14
N GLU A 158 -10.85 27.45 15.98
CA GLU A 158 -11.39 28.71 15.47
C GLU A 158 -11.20 29.81 16.52
N SER A 159 -10.57 30.93 16.15
CA SER A 159 -10.42 32.09 17.03
C SER A 159 -11.77 32.79 17.19
N SER A 160 -12.24 32.97 18.42
CA SER A 160 -13.53 33.60 18.73
C SER A 160 -13.49 35.14 18.79
N GLU A 161 -12.46 35.81 18.25
CA GLU A 161 -12.34 37.28 18.28
C GLU A 161 -12.51 37.87 16.86
N ALA A 162 -13.37 38.84 16.55
CA ALA A 162 -14.22 39.71 17.35
C ALA A 162 -15.39 40.26 16.50
N THR A 163 -16.62 40.14 17.00
CA THR A 163 -17.69 41.12 16.72
C THR A 163 -18.05 41.83 18.02
N VAL A 164 -17.07 42.50 18.63
CA VAL A 164 -17.39 43.53 19.63
C VAL A 164 -17.79 44.78 18.84
N GLY A 165 -19.01 44.75 18.31
CA GLY A 165 -19.68 45.91 17.76
C GLY A 165 -19.93 46.90 18.88
N GLU A 166 -19.12 47.94 18.88
CA GLU A 166 -19.16 49.15 19.69
C GLU A 166 -20.61 49.65 19.90
N LYS A 167 -21.22 49.30 21.05
CA LYS A 167 -22.38 50.04 21.56
C LYS A 167 -21.85 51.36 22.11
N SER A 168 -21.72 52.34 21.23
CA SER A 168 -21.60 53.74 21.61
C SER A 168 -22.86 54.12 22.39
N ASP A 169 -22.68 54.17 23.70
CA ASP A 169 -23.63 54.73 24.66
C ASP A 169 -23.96 56.17 24.24
N ARG A 170 -25.25 56.44 24.03
CA ARG A 170 -25.75 57.79 23.76
C ARG A 170 -27.04 58.00 24.53
N THR A 171 -26.91 58.49 25.76
CA THR A 171 -27.90 59.29 26.50
C THR A 171 -27.15 60.27 27.40
N PRO A 172 -27.76 61.38 27.87
CA PRO A 172 -29.18 61.76 27.83
C PRO A 172 -29.55 62.82 26.77
#